data_AF-X0UTI6-F1
#
_entry.id   AF-X0UTI6-F1
#
_cell.length_a   1.000
_cell.length_b   1.000
_cell.length_c   1.000
_cell.angle_alpha   90.00
_cell.angle_beta   90.00
_cell.angle_gamma   90.00
#
_symmetry.space_group_name_H-M   'P 1'
#
loop_
_entity.id
_entity.type
_entity.pdbx_description
1 polymer ?
#
loop_
_entity_poly.entity_id
_entity_poly.type
_entity_poly.pdbx_seq_one_letter_code
_entity_poly.pdbx_strand_id
1 'polypeptide(L)'
;MNVLFIITDQQRADMLHCYGNDVIKTPNIDKLASESIRFSNAFCNSPMCMPNRATILTGYYPNVHGVRSNGINLPNEIPTITDTLVKRGYHTISIGKTHFNTWTARYNPKTKSAE
;
A
#
# COMPACT_ATOMS: atom_id res chain seq x y z
N MET A 1 -11.90 16.43 1.46
CA MET A 1 -11.55 15.32 0.55
C MET A 1 -11.00 14.19 1.42
N ASN A 2 -11.42 12.95 1.16
CA ASN A 2 -10.91 11.77 1.84
C ASN A 2 -10.21 10.88 0.82
N VAL A 3 -9.22 10.10 1.28
CA VAL A 3 -8.47 9.16 0.42
C VAL A 3 -8.58 7.78 1.02
N LEU A 4 -9.00 6.80 0.21
CA LEU A 4 -9.04 5.38 0.58
C LEU A 4 -8.03 4.63 -0.28
N PHE A 5 -6.98 4.10 0.35
CA PHE A 5 -5.97 3.29 -0.32
C PHE A 5 -6.20 1.82 -0.03
N ILE A 6 -6.58 1.06 -1.07
CA ILE A 6 -6.87 -0.38 -0.97
C ILE A 6 -5.71 -1.14 -1.61
N ILE A 7 -5.16 -2.10 -0.87
CA ILE A 7 -4.11 -2.99 -1.35
C ILE A 7 -4.46 -4.44 -1.02
N THR A 8 -4.28 -5.33 -1.99
CA THR A 8 -4.34 -6.78 -1.82
C THR A 8 -2.94 -7.36 -1.78
N ASP A 9 -2.77 -8.49 -1.10
CA ASP A 9 -1.48 -9.19 -1.03
C ASP A 9 -1.44 -10.31 -2.08
N GLN A 10 -0.32 -10.41 -2.81
CA GLN A 10 -0.07 -11.46 -3.79
C GLN A 10 -1.12 -11.57 -4.92
N GLN A 11 -1.80 -10.48 -5.26
CA GLN A 11 -2.75 -10.46 -6.37
C GLN A 11 -2.00 -10.38 -7.71
N ARG A 12 -2.29 -11.33 -8.60
CA ARG A 12 -1.83 -11.24 -10.00
C ARG A 12 -2.67 -10.21 -10.77
N ALA A 13 -2.04 -9.49 -11.68
CA ALA A 13 -2.72 -8.50 -12.52
C ALA A 13 -3.82 -9.13 -13.40
N ASP A 14 -3.60 -10.36 -13.87
CA ASP A 14 -4.51 -11.11 -14.75
C ASP A 14 -5.61 -11.88 -14.02
N MET A 15 -5.82 -11.65 -12.72
CA MET A 15 -6.91 -12.26 -11.95
C MET A 15 -8.20 -11.41 -11.91
N LEU A 16 -8.20 -10.27 -12.58
CA LEU A 16 -9.34 -9.36 -12.65
C LEU A 16 -9.95 -9.39 -14.05
N HIS A 17 -11.27 -9.40 -14.15
CA HIS A 17 -11.96 -9.38 -15.44
C HIS A 17 -11.68 -8.08 -16.21
N CYS A 18 -11.62 -6.93 -15.53
CA CYS A 18 -11.19 -5.67 -16.16
C CYS A 18 -9.74 -5.66 -16.70
N TYR A 19 -8.95 -6.70 -16.43
CA TYR A 19 -7.63 -6.94 -17.03
C TYR A 19 -7.61 -8.12 -18.03
N GLY A 20 -8.78 -8.59 -18.48
CA GLY A 20 -8.92 -9.61 -19.54
C GLY A 20 -9.15 -11.04 -19.05
N ASN A 21 -9.53 -11.23 -17.78
CA ASN A 21 -9.88 -12.56 -17.26
C ASN A 21 -11.37 -12.88 -17.46
N ASP A 22 -11.70 -13.76 -18.39
CA ASP A 22 -13.10 -14.11 -18.68
C ASP A 22 -13.69 -15.19 -17.74
N VAL A 23 -12.88 -15.79 -16.87
CA VAL A 23 -13.29 -16.88 -15.96
C VAL A 23 -13.68 -16.33 -14.59
N ILE A 24 -12.85 -15.45 -14.04
CA ILE A 24 -13.01 -14.90 -12.69
C ILE A 24 -13.87 -13.64 -12.75
N LYS A 25 -15.03 -13.67 -12.09
CA LYS A 25 -15.97 -12.55 -12.05
C LYS A 25 -15.62 -11.59 -10.92
N THR A 26 -15.28 -10.34 -11.25
CA THR A 26 -14.89 -9.29 -10.29
C THR A 26 -15.76 -8.02 -10.39
N PRO A 27 -17.11 -8.14 -10.33
CA PRO A 27 -18.02 -7.07 -10.75
C PRO A 27 -17.83 -5.74 -10.01
N ASN A 28 -17.49 -5.77 -8.71
CA ASN A 28 -17.27 -4.54 -7.94
C ASN A 28 -15.96 -3.83 -8.34
N ILE A 29 -14.89 -4.59 -8.62
CA ILE A 29 -13.62 -4.02 -9.08
C ILE A 29 -13.75 -3.54 -10.52
N ASP A 30 -14.50 -4.26 -11.35
CA ASP A 30 -14.75 -3.87 -12.74
C ASP A 30 -15.55 -2.57 -12.81
N LYS A 31 -16.57 -2.42 -11.96
CA LYS A 31 -17.32 -1.17 -11.83
C LYS A 31 -16.40 -0.01 -11.43
N LEU A 32 -15.59 -0.20 -10.37
CA LEU A 32 -14.62 0.81 -9.95
C LEU A 32 -13.66 1.19 -11.09
N ALA A 33 -13.18 0.21 -11.85
CA ALA A 33 -12.30 0.43 -12.99
C ALA A 33 -12.96 1.22 -14.13
N SER A 34 -14.28 1.06 -14.34
CA SER A 34 -15.04 1.80 -15.36
C SER A 34 -15.24 3.28 -15.01
N GLU A 35 -15.16 3.62 -13.73
CA GLU A 35 -15.33 4.98 -13.19
C GLU A 35 -13.98 5.63 -12.84
N SER A 36 -12.85 4.96 -13.12
CA SER A 36 -11.51 5.35 -12.70
C SER A 36 -10.50 5.32 -13.84
N ILE A 37 -9.29 5.84 -13.60
CA ILE A 37 -8.14 5.59 -14.46
C ILE A 37 -7.52 4.25 -14.09
N ARG A 38 -7.37 3.36 -15.07
CA ARG A 38 -6.73 2.05 -14.91
C ARG A 38 -5.38 2.02 -15.62
N PHE A 39 -4.33 1.65 -14.88
CA PHE A 39 -2.98 1.52 -15.41
C PHE A 39 -2.75 0.08 -15.90
N SER A 40 -2.49 -0.10 -17.20
CA SER A 40 -2.17 -1.41 -17.77
C SER A 40 -0.73 -1.87 -17.52
N ASN A 41 0.16 -0.92 -17.19
CA ASN A 41 1.59 -1.14 -16.99
C ASN A 41 2.05 -0.55 -15.65
N ALA A 42 1.58 -1.16 -14.55
CA ALA A 42 1.99 -0.81 -13.19
C ALA A 42 2.81 -1.96 -12.58
N PHE A 43 4.05 -1.67 -12.18
CA PHE A 43 4.98 -2.66 -11.67
C PHE A 43 5.32 -2.40 -10.20
N CYS A 44 5.49 -3.48 -9.43
CA CYS A 44 6.05 -3.40 -8.09
C CYS A 44 7.56 -3.11 -8.16
N ASN A 45 8.08 -2.37 -7.18
CA ASN A 45 9.51 -2.06 -7.11
C ASN A 45 10.31 -3.20 -6.45
N SER A 46 9.63 -4.15 -5.81
CA SER A 46 10.19 -5.39 -5.31
C SER A 46 9.13 -6.49 -5.33
N PRO A 47 9.46 -7.74 -5.71
CA PRO A 47 8.52 -8.86 -5.68
C PRO A 47 8.31 -9.44 -4.27
N MET A 48 8.75 -8.74 -3.21
CA MET A 48 8.61 -9.16 -1.81
C MET A 48 7.76 -8.18 -1.00
N CYS A 49 7.08 -8.71 0.02
CA CYS A 49 6.08 -7.98 0.79
C CYS A 49 6.65 -6.72 1.48
N MET A 50 7.61 -6.87 2.42
CA MET A 50 8.10 -5.73 3.21
C MET A 50 8.80 -4.66 2.36
N PRO A 51 9.71 -5.03 1.44
CA PRO A 51 10.36 -4.03 0.57
C PRO A 51 9.36 -3.26 -0.27
N ASN A 52 8.39 -3.92 -0.91
CA ASN A 52 7.41 -3.25 -1.77
C ASN A 52 6.47 -2.34 -0.96
N ARG A 53 6.05 -2.78 0.24
CA ARG A 53 5.16 -2.00 1.11
C ARG A 53 5.88 -0.77 1.69
N ALA A 54 7.16 -0.91 2.05
CA ALA A 54 8.01 0.22 2.40
C ALA A 54 8.17 1.21 1.24
N THR A 55 8.34 0.72 0.01
CA THR A 55 8.38 1.58 -1.19
C THR A 55 7.07 2.33 -1.42
N ILE A 56 5.91 1.66 -1.31
CA ILE A 56 4.60 2.31 -1.43
C ILE A 56 4.44 3.42 -0.39
N LEU A 57 4.86 3.16 0.85
CA LEU A 57 4.66 4.08 1.96
C LEU A 57 5.60 5.29 1.91
N THR A 58 6.83 5.12 1.46
CA THR A 58 7.87 6.16 1.47
C THR A 58 8.03 6.88 0.14
N GLY A 59 7.58 6.27 -0.96
CA GLY A 59 7.85 6.73 -2.32
C GLY A 59 9.30 6.49 -2.78
N TYR A 60 10.12 5.83 -1.97
CA TYR A 60 11.52 5.55 -2.29
C TYR A 60 11.74 4.11 -2.77
N TYR A 61 12.81 3.89 -3.53
CA TYR A 61 13.25 2.53 -3.90
C TYR A 61 13.90 1.80 -2.72
N PRO A 62 13.92 0.45 -2.72
CA PRO A 62 14.53 -0.35 -1.65
C PRO A 62 16.00 -0.05 -1.33
N ASN A 63 16.77 0.45 -2.30
CA ASN A 63 18.14 0.86 -2.07
C ASN A 63 18.25 2.14 -1.22
N VAL A 64 17.23 3.02 -1.25
CA VAL A 64 17.18 4.28 -0.51
C VAL A 64 16.63 4.08 0.91
N HIS A 65 15.49 3.39 1.07
CA HIS A 65 14.89 3.18 2.40
C HIS A 65 15.45 1.96 3.16
N GLY A 66 16.29 1.14 2.53
CA GLY A 66 17.05 0.07 3.20
C GLY A 66 16.31 -1.25 3.46
N VAL A 67 14.98 -1.28 3.38
CA VAL A 67 14.18 -2.52 3.51
C VAL A 67 14.33 -3.38 2.25
N ARG A 68 15.28 -4.32 2.27
CA ARG A 68 15.64 -5.15 1.10
C ARG A 68 15.10 -6.58 1.14
N SER A 69 14.60 -7.03 2.29
CA SER A 69 14.00 -8.34 2.49
C SER A 69 12.95 -8.28 3.60
N ASN A 70 12.14 -9.33 3.72
CA ASN A 70 11.29 -9.50 4.89
C ASN A 70 12.17 -9.71 6.15
N GLY A 71 11.76 -9.15 7.28
CA GLY A 71 12.50 -9.14 8.54
C GLY A 71 13.35 -7.88 8.77
N ILE A 72 13.50 -7.01 7.77
CA ILE A 72 14.18 -5.71 7.92
C ILE A 72 13.12 -4.63 8.13
N ASN A 73 13.11 -4.00 9.30
CA ASN A 73 12.16 -2.93 9.60
C ASN A 73 12.49 -1.66 8.81
N LEU A 74 11.45 -0.90 8.45
CA LEU A 74 11.62 0.45 7.92
C LEU A 74 12.21 1.35 9.02
N PRO A 75 13.33 2.04 8.79
CA PRO A 75 13.88 2.98 9.77
C PRO A 75 12.91 4.13 10.01
N ASN A 76 12.76 4.54 11.28
CA ASN A 76 11.81 5.58 11.69
C ASN A 76 12.15 6.97 11.14
N GLU A 77 13.39 7.18 10.69
CA GLU A 77 13.87 8.43 10.11
C GLU A 77 13.42 8.62 8.66
N ILE A 78 12.99 7.54 7.98
CA ILE A 78 12.50 7.61 6.61
C ILE A 78 11.06 8.12 6.61
N PRO A 79 10.78 9.28 6.00
CA PRO A 79 9.44 9.85 6.02
C PRO A 79 8.45 9.00 5.22
N THR A 80 7.24 8.87 5.75
CA THR A 80 6.12 8.21 5.08
C THR A 80 5.16 9.21 4.45
N ILE A 81 4.32 8.73 3.51
CA ILE A 81 3.21 9.51 2.97
C ILE A 81 2.22 9.89 4.08
N THR A 82 2.05 9.01 5.06
CA THR A 82 1.17 9.19 6.22
C THR A 82 1.72 10.25 7.19
N ASP A 83 3.02 10.30 7.47
CA ASP A 83 3.67 11.42 8.17
C ASP A 83 3.36 12.76 7.49
N THR A 84 3.50 12.75 6.16
CA THR A 84 3.30 13.94 5.33
C THR A 84 1.85 14.41 5.34
N LEU A 85 0.90 13.47 5.30
CA LEU A 85 -0.54 13.75 5.39
C LEU A 85 -0.94 14.29 6.76
N VAL A 86 -0.42 13.70 7.85
CA VAL A 86 -0.65 14.17 9.23
C VAL A 86 -0.15 15.60 9.43
N LYS A 87 1.05 15.92 8.93
CA LYS A 87 1.59 17.29 8.95
C LYS A 87 0.70 18.29 8.21
N ARG A 88 -0.09 17.82 7.25
CA ARG A 88 -1.08 18.64 6.50
C ARG A 88 -2.49 18.59 7.07
N GLY A 89 -2.67 18.06 8.28
CA GLY A 89 -3.95 18.05 8.99
C GLY A 89 -4.88 16.90 8.64
N TYR A 90 -4.41 15.89 7.90
CA TYR A 90 -5.18 14.66 7.70
C TYR A 90 -5.10 13.76 8.93
N HIS A 91 -6.16 13.00 9.15
CA HIS A 91 -6.16 11.86 10.06
C HIS A 91 -5.87 10.60 9.25
N THR A 92 -4.84 9.84 9.62
CA THR A 92 -4.39 8.65 8.89
C THR A 92 -4.62 7.39 9.71
N ILE A 93 -5.21 6.38 9.09
CA ILE A 93 -5.49 5.10 9.71
C ILE A 93 -5.10 4.00 8.71
N SER A 94 -4.37 3.00 9.19
CA SER A 94 -4.19 1.74 8.48
C SER A 94 -5.08 0.65 9.08
N ILE A 95 -5.74 -0.13 8.22
CA ILE A 95 -6.59 -1.25 8.62
C ILE A 95 -6.16 -2.48 7.81
N GLY A 96 -5.68 -3.51 8.50
CA GLY A 96 -5.21 -4.75 7.89
C GLY A 96 -3.70 -4.90 7.95
N LYS A 97 -3.11 -5.45 6.89
CA LYS A 97 -1.67 -5.77 6.82
C LYS A 97 -0.88 -4.59 6.24
N THR A 98 -0.03 -3.99 7.07
CA THR A 98 0.93 -2.95 6.65
C THR A 98 2.27 -3.53 6.23
N HIS A 99 2.83 -4.40 7.07
CA HIS A 99 4.00 -5.23 6.81
C HIS A 99 5.17 -4.47 6.19
N PHE A 100 5.54 -3.32 6.77
CA PHE A 100 6.84 -2.65 6.59
C PHE A 100 7.68 -2.68 7.88
N ASN A 101 7.10 -3.23 8.96
CA ASN A 101 7.72 -3.54 10.24
C ASN A 101 7.34 -4.98 10.65
N THR A 102 8.20 -5.64 11.41
CA THR A 102 7.98 -6.99 11.97
C THR A 102 6.92 -7.00 13.05
N TRP A 103 6.77 -5.89 13.76
CA TRP A 103 5.74 -5.67 14.75
C TRP A 103 5.10 -4.31 14.55
N THR A 104 3.77 -4.29 14.53
CA THR A 104 2.97 -3.06 14.52
C THR A 104 2.17 -2.97 15.80
N ALA A 105 2.25 -1.81 16.46
CA ALA A 105 1.45 -1.53 17.64
C ALA A 105 -0.04 -1.57 17.30
N ARG A 106 -0.88 -1.84 18.31
CA ARG A 106 -2.33 -1.78 18.15
C ARG A 106 -2.77 -0.33 17.90
N TYR A 107 -3.78 -0.15 17.05
CA TYR A 107 -4.43 1.14 16.84
C TYR A 107 -4.85 1.78 18.17
N ASN A 108 -4.51 3.06 18.35
CA ASN A 108 -4.93 3.85 19.49
C ASN A 108 -5.76 5.05 18.98
N PRO A 109 -7.06 5.14 19.29
CA PRO A 109 -7.91 6.24 18.82
C PRO A 109 -7.46 7.65 19.23
N LYS A 110 -6.53 7.76 20.20
CA LYS A 110 -5.96 9.03 20.64
C LYS A 110 -4.77 9.49 19.78
N THR A 111 -4.21 8.64 18.92
CA THR A 111 -3.09 9.01 18.04
C THR A 111 -3.62 9.57 16.73
N LYS A 112 -2.97 10.64 16.22
CA LYS A 112 -3.35 11.27 14.94
C LYS A 112 -2.96 10.45 13.71
N SER A 113 -2.04 9.50 13.90
CA SER A 113 -1.63 8.48 12.93
C SER A 113 -1.64 7.11 13.60
N ALA A 114 -1.99 6.10 12.83
CA ALA A 114 -1.79 4.71 13.20
C ALA A 114 -1.35 3.93 11.97
N GLU A 115 -0.02 3.84 11.83
CA GLU A 115 0.73 3.16 10.78
C GLU A 115 1.31 1.85 11.32
#